data_AF-A0A3S1KCG5-F1
#
_entry.id   AF-A0A3S1KCG5-F1
#
_cell.length_a   1.000
_cell.length_b   1.000
_cell.length_c   1.000
_cell.angle_alpha   90.00
_cell.angle_beta   90.00
_cell.angle_gamma   90.00
#
_symmetry.space_group_name_H-M   'P 1'
#
loop_
_entity.id
_entity.type
_entity.pdbx_description
1 polymer ?
#
loop_
_entity_poly.entity_id
_entity_poly.type
_entity_poly.pdbx_seq_one_letter_code
_entity_poly.pdbx_strand_id
1 'polypeptide(L)'
;MSKRNSHTTSEGVVLRKKITTADLASVPEEYRVAYRAVDEDDDDCEGYDFILAVSAANYVTEAKAEIASLTAKLETLKVEGPARVAAEKLASRDYAVATTLRHSLVKAGVKSGLVEGVIALLKDENDFEVEESSDRKKRPVVNARTERGLLTVDALVEQFVTTQGAAYLERRAAPAGGHFSQLQSGLKARR
;
A
#
# COMPACT_ATOMS: atom_id res chain seq x y z
N MET A 1 33.18 35.74 38.44
CA MET A 1 33.36 34.61 37.49
C MET A 1 32.11 34.47 36.64
N SER A 2 32.19 34.88 35.38
CA SER A 2 31.03 35.10 34.50
C SER A 2 30.54 33.79 33.87
N LYS A 3 29.37 33.30 34.30
CA LYS A 3 28.68 32.11 33.75
C LYS A 3 28.13 32.32 32.32
N ARG A 4 28.56 33.36 31.58
CA ARG A 4 27.90 33.81 30.33
C ARG A 4 28.70 33.60 29.02
N ASN A 5 29.90 33.03 29.07
CA ASN A 5 30.81 32.97 27.90
C ASN A 5 30.72 31.68 27.05
N SER A 6 29.78 30.80 27.36
CA SER A 6 29.54 29.57 26.60
C SER A 6 28.05 29.33 26.38
N HIS A 7 27.75 28.58 25.33
CA HIS A 7 26.44 28.04 25.01
C HIS A 7 26.52 26.52 25.14
N THR A 8 25.53 25.90 25.77
CA THR A 8 25.44 24.45 25.85
C THR A 8 24.27 24.00 24.99
N THR A 9 24.54 23.15 23.99
CA THR A 9 23.50 22.60 23.13
C THR A 9 22.67 21.56 23.89
N SER A 10 21.50 21.18 23.36
CA SER A 10 20.67 20.13 23.95
C SER A 10 21.35 18.75 23.95
N GLU A 11 22.37 18.55 23.11
CA GLU A 11 23.25 17.37 23.09
C GLU A 11 24.39 17.44 24.13
N GLY A 12 24.45 18.51 24.95
CA GLY A 12 25.47 18.69 25.98
C GLY A 12 26.81 19.23 25.45
N VAL A 13 26.89 19.61 24.18
CA VAL A 13 28.09 20.20 23.59
C VAL A 13 28.27 21.62 24.11
N VAL A 14 29.43 21.92 24.68
CA VAL A 14 29.75 23.25 25.21
C VAL A 14 30.55 24.04 24.16
N LEU A 15 29.93 25.09 23.62
CA LEU A 15 30.49 25.97 22.61
C LEU A 15 30.86 27.31 23.24
N ARG A 16 32.12 27.74 23.09
CA ARG A 16 32.57 29.06 23.55
C ARG A 16 31.99 30.15 22.65
N LYS A 17 31.49 31.25 23.23
CA LYS A 17 30.83 32.31 22.44
C LYS A 17 31.80 33.12 21.57
N LYS A 18 33.05 33.28 22.01
CA LYS A 18 34.12 33.97 21.28
C LYS A 18 35.35 33.08 21.28
N ILE A 19 35.97 32.90 20.12
CA ILE A 19 37.12 32.01 19.94
C ILE A 19 38.14 32.60 18.97
N THR A 20 39.38 32.13 19.05
CA THR A 20 40.43 32.42 18.07
C THR A 20 40.45 31.38 16.94
N THR A 21 41.20 31.64 15.89
CA THR A 21 41.44 30.72 14.77
C THR A 21 42.08 29.42 15.25
N ALA A 22 42.99 29.50 16.23
CA ALA A 22 43.61 28.33 16.85
C ALA A 22 42.60 27.48 17.61
N ASP A 23 41.61 28.12 18.25
CA ASP A 23 40.56 27.45 19.00
C ASP A 23 39.50 26.79 18.09
N LEU A 24 39.30 27.26 16.86
CA LEU A 24 38.25 26.75 15.96
C LEU A 24 38.44 25.26 15.64
N ALA A 25 39.68 24.77 15.58
CA ALA A 25 39.96 23.36 15.36
C ALA A 25 39.41 22.45 16.48
N SER A 26 39.27 22.98 17.70
CA SER A 26 38.70 22.26 18.85
C SER A 26 37.16 22.16 18.83
N VAL A 27 36.50 22.96 17.98
CA VAL A 27 35.06 22.90 17.78
C VAL A 27 34.73 21.69 16.89
N PRO A 28 33.74 20.85 17.26
CA PRO A 28 33.29 19.76 16.40
C PRO A 28 32.87 20.30 15.04
N GLU A 29 33.21 19.56 13.99
CA GLU A 29 33.13 20.03 12.61
C GLU A 29 31.73 20.54 12.24
N GLU A 30 30.69 19.85 12.70
CA GLU A 30 29.30 20.19 12.39
C GLU A 30 28.88 21.56 12.97
N TYR A 31 29.52 21.98 14.08
CA TYR A 31 29.23 23.24 14.76
C TYR A 31 30.10 24.41 14.29
N ARG A 32 31.13 24.17 13.48
CA ARG A 32 31.99 25.24 12.96
C ARG A 32 31.21 26.23 12.10
N VAL A 33 30.19 25.77 11.39
CA VAL A 33 29.27 26.61 10.59
C VAL A 33 28.49 27.61 11.43
N ALA A 34 28.37 27.38 12.74
CA ALA A 34 27.70 28.31 13.65
C ALA A 34 28.59 29.49 14.08
N TYR A 35 29.87 29.50 13.69
CA TYR A 35 30.79 30.60 13.95
C TYR A 35 30.88 31.51 12.73
N ARG A 36 30.69 32.82 12.95
CA ARG A 36 30.98 33.86 11.96
C ARG A 36 32.26 34.60 12.34
N ALA A 37 32.98 35.12 11.35
CA ALA A 37 34.13 35.99 11.61
C ALA A 37 33.66 37.27 12.32
N VAL A 38 34.49 37.78 13.23
CA VAL A 38 34.29 39.09 13.88
C VAL A 38 34.40 40.18 12.81
N ASP A 39 33.48 41.15 12.82
CA ASP A 39 33.52 42.33 11.94
C ASP A 39 33.74 43.63 12.73
N GLU A 40 33.86 44.76 12.02
CA GLU A 40 34.13 46.07 12.64
C GLU A 40 32.97 46.57 13.51
N ASP A 41 31.77 46.02 13.37
CA ASP A 41 30.57 46.40 14.12
C ASP A 41 30.42 45.58 15.43
N ASP A 42 31.31 44.61 15.67
CA ASP A 42 31.26 43.72 16.83
C ASP A 42 32.02 44.28 18.05
N ASP A 43 31.32 45.14 18.81
CA ASP A 43 31.82 45.65 20.10
C ASP A 43 32.20 44.50 21.07
N ASP A 44 33.24 44.72 21.87
CA ASP A 44 33.80 43.78 22.87
C ASP A 44 34.46 42.49 22.32
N CYS A 45 34.91 42.45 21.06
CA CYS A 45 35.51 41.26 20.44
C CYS A 45 37.04 41.33 20.22
N GLU A 46 37.72 42.27 20.86
CA GLU A 46 39.19 42.41 20.77
C GLU A 46 39.91 41.11 21.17
N GLY A 47 40.81 40.64 20.29
CA GLY A 47 41.60 39.42 20.49
C GLY A 47 40.89 38.11 20.13
N TYR A 48 39.70 38.16 19.53
CA TYR A 48 38.98 36.98 19.00
C TYR A 48 38.78 37.10 17.49
N ASP A 49 38.72 35.95 16.82
CA ASP A 49 38.56 35.89 15.36
C ASP A 49 37.13 35.49 14.96
N PHE A 50 36.41 34.79 15.84
CA PHE A 50 35.06 34.28 15.55
C PHE A 50 34.09 34.44 16.72
N ILE A 51 32.82 34.66 16.39
CA ILE A 51 31.68 34.73 17.32
C ILE A 51 30.66 33.66 16.99
N LEU A 52 30.14 33.02 18.03
CA LEU A 52 29.09 32.01 17.93
C LEU A 52 27.73 32.66 17.65
N ALA A 53 27.13 32.31 16.51
CA ALA A 53 25.71 32.48 16.27
C ALA A 53 24.94 31.33 16.99
N VAL A 54 24.41 31.63 18.18
CA VAL A 54 23.70 30.64 19.02
C VAL A 54 22.53 29.99 18.28
N SER A 55 21.78 30.76 17.48
CA SER A 55 20.70 30.24 16.66
C SER A 55 21.19 29.21 15.64
N ALA A 56 22.31 29.47 14.95
CA ALA A 56 22.91 28.53 14.02
C ALA A 56 23.36 27.23 14.71
N ALA A 57 23.94 27.32 15.91
CA ALA A 57 24.31 26.14 16.69
C ALA A 57 23.10 25.31 17.12
N ASN A 58 21.98 25.96 17.47
CA ASN A 58 20.73 25.27 17.77
C ASN A 58 20.18 24.58 16.52
N TYR A 59 20.19 25.25 15.36
CA TYR A 59 19.78 24.63 14.10
C TYR A 59 20.61 23.40 13.72
N VAL A 60 21.94 23.43 13.92
CA VAL A 60 22.78 22.24 13.71
C VAL A 60 22.32 21.07 14.59
N THR A 61 21.98 21.36 15.85
CA THR A 61 21.53 20.35 16.80
C THR A 61 20.16 19.78 16.41
N GLU A 62 19.21 20.64 16.04
CA GLU A 62 17.90 20.23 15.56
C GLU A 62 17.99 19.41 14.28
N ALA A 63 18.82 19.84 13.32
CA ALA A 63 19.04 19.12 12.06
C ALA A 63 19.65 17.73 12.31
N LYS A 64 20.60 17.58 13.24
CA LYS A 64 21.15 16.27 13.61
C LYS A 64 20.09 15.35 14.20
N ALA A 65 19.25 15.87 15.10
CA ALA A 65 18.14 15.12 15.68
C ALA A 65 17.12 14.68 14.61
N GLU A 66 16.83 15.57 13.65
CA GLU A 66 15.95 15.25 12.52
C GLU A 66 16.56 14.19 11.59
N ILE A 67 17.84 14.31 11.24
CA ILE A 67 18.55 13.31 10.45
C ILE A 67 18.51 11.95 11.14
N ALA A 68 18.77 11.89 12.45
CA ALA A 68 18.69 10.64 13.22
C ALA A 68 17.27 10.04 13.19
N SER A 69 16.24 10.88 13.38
CA SER A 69 14.84 10.48 13.31
C SER A 69 14.44 9.96 11.93
N LEU A 70 14.82 10.66 10.86
CA LEU A 70 14.55 10.26 9.49
C LEU A 70 15.29 8.98 9.12
N THR A 71 16.54 8.83 9.56
CA THR A 71 17.32 7.61 9.33
C THR A 71 16.67 6.40 10.01
N ALA A 72 16.21 6.56 11.26
CA ALA A 72 15.48 5.49 11.95
C ALA A 72 14.19 5.11 11.21
N LYS A 73 13.40 6.09 10.74
CA LYS A 73 12.20 5.84 9.94
C LYS A 73 12.49 5.14 8.62
N LEU A 74 13.59 5.51 7.95
CA LEU A 74 14.01 4.86 6.71
C LEU A 74 14.37 3.39 6.94
N GLU A 75 15.09 3.07 8.01
CA GLU A 75 15.41 1.67 8.33
C GLU A 75 14.15 0.86 8.66
N THR A 76 13.20 1.42 9.42
CA THR A 76 11.89 0.78 9.64
C THR A 76 11.16 0.52 8.31
N LEU A 77 11.12 1.52 7.42
CA LEU A 77 10.45 1.39 6.12
C LEU A 77 11.14 0.39 5.18
N LYS A 78 12.47 0.26 5.23
CA LYS A 78 13.19 -0.75 4.45
C LYS A 78 12.83 -2.18 4.87
N VAL A 79 12.59 -2.39 6.17
CA VAL A 79 12.21 -3.69 6.72
C VAL A 79 10.72 -3.98 6.49
N GLU A 80 9.84 -3.03 6.80
CA GLU A 80 8.39 -3.23 6.73
C GLU A 80 7.80 -3.02 5.33
N GLY A 81 8.41 -2.15 4.53
CA GLY A 81 7.93 -1.75 3.21
C GLY A 81 7.67 -2.93 2.27
N PRO A 82 8.64 -3.85 2.07
CA PRO A 82 8.44 -5.01 1.21
C PRO A 82 7.27 -5.90 1.67
N ALA A 83 7.14 -6.12 2.97
CA ALA A 83 6.04 -6.92 3.53
C ALA A 83 4.68 -6.24 3.34
N ARG A 84 4.59 -4.92 3.56
CA ARG A 84 3.36 -4.14 3.31
C ARG A 84 2.98 -4.14 1.84
N VAL A 85 3.94 -3.97 0.94
CA VAL A 85 3.69 -4.01 -0.51
C VAL A 85 3.24 -5.41 -0.95
N ALA A 86 3.85 -6.47 -0.42
CA ALA A 86 3.44 -7.83 -0.72
C ALA A 86 2.02 -8.13 -0.22
N ALA A 87 1.69 -7.69 1.00
CA ALA A 87 0.35 -7.83 1.56
C ALA A 87 -0.70 -7.07 0.74
N GLU A 88 -0.41 -5.84 0.31
CA GLU A 88 -1.32 -5.04 -0.51
C GLU A 88 -1.53 -5.66 -1.90
N LYS A 89 -0.45 -6.16 -2.54
CA LYS A 89 -0.55 -6.89 -3.81
C LYS A 89 -1.42 -8.14 -3.68
N LEU A 90 -1.24 -8.89 -2.59
CA LEU A 90 -2.04 -10.07 -2.30
C LEU A 90 -3.53 -9.70 -2.09
N ALA A 91 -3.81 -8.68 -1.28
CA ALA A 91 -5.17 -8.20 -1.04
C ALA A 91 -5.84 -7.71 -2.33
N SER A 92 -5.11 -6.97 -3.17
CA SER A 92 -5.58 -6.52 -4.48
C SER A 92 -5.92 -7.68 -5.41
N ARG A 93 -5.04 -8.69 -5.48
CA ARG A 93 -5.27 -9.93 -6.23
C ARG A 93 -6.54 -10.63 -5.74
N ASP A 94 -6.65 -10.85 -4.44
CA ASP A 94 -7.76 -11.61 -3.85
C ASP A 94 -9.11 -10.90 -4.01
N TYR A 95 -9.10 -9.56 -4.01
CA TYR A 95 -10.24 -8.71 -4.34
C TYR A 95 -10.64 -8.82 -5.81
N ALA A 96 -9.68 -8.80 -6.74
CA ALA A 96 -9.94 -8.96 -8.17
C ALA A 96 -10.55 -10.34 -8.48
N VAL A 97 -10.02 -11.40 -7.86
CA VAL A 97 -10.55 -12.76 -7.96
C VAL A 97 -11.98 -12.83 -7.42
N ALA A 98 -12.22 -12.33 -6.20
CA ALA A 98 -13.55 -12.36 -5.59
C ALA A 98 -14.59 -11.60 -6.44
N THR A 99 -14.23 -10.41 -6.92
CA THR A 99 -15.12 -9.58 -7.74
C THR A 99 -15.48 -10.28 -9.06
N THR A 100 -14.49 -10.90 -9.71
CA THR A 100 -14.68 -11.57 -11.00
C THR A 100 -15.53 -12.83 -10.84
N LEU A 101 -15.24 -13.66 -9.81
CA LEU A 101 -16.06 -14.83 -9.47
C LEU A 101 -17.50 -14.43 -9.15
N ARG A 102 -17.70 -13.39 -8.33
CA ARG A 102 -19.04 -12.90 -7.99
C ARG A 102 -19.83 -12.50 -9.23
N HIS A 103 -19.24 -11.70 -10.12
CA HIS A 103 -19.90 -11.31 -11.37
C HIS A 103 -20.25 -12.52 -12.25
N SER A 104 -19.33 -13.48 -12.36
CA SER A 104 -19.53 -14.69 -13.15
C SER A 104 -20.63 -15.59 -12.57
N LEU A 105 -20.65 -15.80 -11.25
CA LEU A 105 -21.67 -16.59 -10.55
C LEU A 105 -23.06 -15.97 -10.63
N VAL A 106 -23.16 -14.64 -10.49
CA VAL A 106 -24.42 -13.92 -10.68
C VAL A 106 -24.91 -14.04 -12.12
N LYS A 107 -24.02 -13.90 -13.10
CA LYS A 107 -24.33 -14.10 -14.52
C LYS A 107 -24.80 -15.53 -14.82
N ALA A 108 -24.22 -16.51 -14.13
CA ALA A 108 -24.61 -17.91 -14.24
C ALA A 108 -25.93 -18.26 -13.52
N GLY A 109 -26.51 -17.33 -12.75
CA GLY A 109 -27.80 -17.52 -12.08
C GLY A 109 -27.72 -18.25 -10.74
N VAL A 110 -26.57 -18.19 -10.06
CA VAL A 110 -26.42 -18.70 -8.69
C VAL A 110 -27.21 -17.82 -7.72
N LYS A 111 -27.96 -18.46 -6.79
CA LYS A 111 -28.74 -17.78 -5.74
C LYS A 111 -27.87 -16.81 -4.96
N SER A 112 -28.33 -15.57 -4.80
CA SER A 112 -27.61 -14.50 -4.10
C SER A 112 -27.11 -14.89 -2.70
N GLY A 113 -27.93 -15.63 -1.94
CA GLY A 113 -27.57 -16.12 -0.60
C GLY A 113 -26.52 -17.24 -0.56
N LEU A 114 -26.16 -17.83 -1.70
CA LEU A 114 -25.16 -18.90 -1.80
C LEU A 114 -23.86 -18.45 -2.51
N VAL A 115 -23.84 -17.26 -3.12
CA VAL A 115 -22.71 -16.77 -3.92
C VAL A 115 -21.41 -16.76 -3.12
N GLU A 116 -21.42 -16.24 -1.89
CA GLU A 116 -20.21 -16.18 -1.06
C GLU A 116 -19.66 -17.57 -0.71
N GLY A 117 -20.55 -18.54 -0.44
CA GLY A 117 -20.15 -19.92 -0.16
C GLY A 117 -19.53 -20.60 -1.39
N VAL A 118 -20.07 -20.33 -2.58
CA VAL A 118 -19.51 -20.85 -3.83
C VAL A 118 -18.19 -20.18 -4.18
N ILE A 119 -18.02 -18.88 -3.91
CA ILE A 119 -16.72 -18.19 -4.06
C ILE A 119 -15.67 -18.84 -3.16
N ALA A 120 -16.01 -19.11 -1.90
CA ALA A 120 -15.10 -19.76 -0.96
C ALA A 120 -14.68 -21.15 -1.45
N LEU A 121 -15.64 -21.95 -1.91
CA LEU A 121 -15.38 -23.29 -2.44
C LEU A 121 -14.50 -23.24 -3.70
N LEU A 122 -14.80 -22.37 -4.66
CA LEU A 122 -14.00 -22.23 -5.87
C LEU A 122 -12.57 -21.75 -5.59
N LYS A 123 -12.38 -20.91 -4.57
CA LYS A 123 -11.06 -20.46 -4.09
C LYS A 123 -10.25 -21.54 -3.38
N ASP A 124 -10.92 -22.49 -2.74
CA ASP A 124 -10.27 -23.62 -2.06
C ASP A 124 -9.84 -24.70 -3.07
N GLU A 125 -10.66 -24.90 -4.11
CA GLU A 125 -10.43 -25.94 -5.13
C GLU A 125 -9.52 -25.49 -6.28
N ASN A 126 -9.27 -24.19 -6.46
CA ASN A 126 -8.52 -23.67 -7.61
C ASN A 126 -7.54 -22.57 -7.23
N ASP A 127 -6.38 -22.59 -7.87
CA ASP A 127 -5.43 -21.47 -7.86
C ASP A 127 -5.82 -20.42 -8.90
N PHE A 128 -5.71 -19.14 -8.55
CA PHE A 128 -6.04 -18.03 -9.45
C PHE A 128 -4.83 -17.16 -9.76
N GLU A 129 -4.68 -16.81 -11.03
CA GLU A 129 -3.71 -15.85 -11.53
C GLU A 129 -4.42 -14.60 -12.02
N VAL A 130 -3.88 -13.45 -11.64
CA VAL A 130 -4.41 -12.14 -12.04
C VAL A 130 -3.35 -11.45 -12.88
N GLU A 131 -3.67 -11.23 -14.15
CA GLU A 131 -2.82 -10.49 -15.09
C GLU A 131 -3.40 -9.11 -15.32
N GLU A 132 -2.53 -8.09 -15.40
CA GLU A 132 -2.95 -6.80 -15.90
C GLU A 132 -3.20 -6.91 -17.41
N SER A 133 -4.44 -6.70 -17.84
CA SER A 133 -4.73 -6.61 -19.28
C SER A 133 -3.91 -5.49 -19.91
N SER A 134 -3.27 -5.80 -21.05
CA SER A 134 -2.61 -4.82 -21.91
C SER A 134 -3.57 -3.82 -22.57
N ASP A 135 -4.88 -4.01 -22.41
CA ASP A 135 -5.87 -3.13 -23.00
C ASP A 135 -5.87 -1.74 -22.37
N ARG A 136 -6.31 -0.75 -23.16
CA ARG A 136 -6.43 0.67 -22.78
C ARG A 136 -7.25 0.91 -21.50
N LYS A 137 -8.04 -0.08 -21.06
CA LYS A 137 -8.88 -0.05 -19.85
C LYS A 137 -8.25 -0.72 -18.62
N LYS A 138 -7.06 -1.34 -18.74
CA LYS A 138 -6.30 -2.00 -17.65
C LYS A 138 -7.16 -2.84 -16.70
N ARG A 139 -8.14 -3.57 -17.23
CA ARG A 139 -8.99 -4.42 -16.38
C ARG A 139 -8.19 -5.68 -16.01
N PRO A 140 -8.13 -6.07 -14.73
CA PRO A 140 -7.47 -7.30 -14.35
C PRO A 140 -8.17 -8.48 -15.03
N VAL A 141 -7.40 -9.32 -15.71
CA VAL A 141 -7.87 -10.61 -16.23
C VAL A 141 -7.58 -11.65 -15.16
N VAL A 142 -8.62 -12.34 -14.72
CA VAL A 142 -8.50 -13.42 -13.74
C VAL A 142 -8.66 -14.74 -14.47
N ASN A 143 -7.69 -15.63 -14.29
CA ASN A 143 -7.73 -17.00 -14.81
C ASN A 143 -7.51 -17.98 -13.66
N ALA A 144 -8.21 -19.11 -13.71
CA ALA A 144 -7.95 -20.24 -12.84
C ALA A 144 -6.88 -21.15 -13.47
N ARG A 145 -5.90 -21.57 -12.67
CA ARG A 145 -4.90 -22.54 -13.08
C ARG A 145 -5.45 -23.94 -12.84
N THR A 146 -5.53 -24.70 -13.92
CA THR A 146 -5.95 -26.10 -13.91
C THR A 146 -4.82 -27.00 -14.42
N GLU A 147 -4.92 -28.32 -14.21
CA GLU A 147 -3.95 -29.29 -14.76
C GLU A 147 -3.78 -29.20 -16.29
N ARG A 148 -4.78 -28.67 -16.99
CA ARG A 148 -4.81 -28.54 -18.45
C ARG A 148 -4.41 -27.13 -18.94
N GLY A 149 -4.01 -26.24 -18.04
CA GLY A 149 -3.61 -24.87 -18.35
C GLY A 149 -4.54 -23.82 -17.72
N LEU A 150 -4.50 -22.61 -18.27
CA LEU A 150 -5.29 -21.47 -17.77
C LEU A 150 -6.71 -21.52 -18.32
N LEU A 151 -7.68 -21.38 -17.41
CA LEU A 151 -9.10 -21.37 -17.71
C LEU A 151 -9.71 -20.04 -17.25
N THR A 152 -10.58 -19.44 -18.06
CA THR A 152 -11.23 -18.18 -17.67
C THR A 152 -12.21 -18.42 -16.53
N VAL A 153 -12.43 -17.42 -15.67
CA VAL A 153 -13.40 -17.56 -14.56
C VAL A 153 -14.80 -17.94 -15.05
N ASP A 154 -15.23 -17.38 -16.19
CA ASP A 154 -16.53 -17.72 -16.80
C ASP A 154 -16.63 -19.20 -17.17
N ALA A 155 -15.59 -19.77 -17.79
CA ALA A 155 -15.57 -21.18 -18.13
C ALA A 155 -15.53 -22.08 -16.87
N LEU A 156 -14.85 -21.64 -15.81
CA LEU A 156 -14.75 -22.38 -14.55
C LEU A 156 -16.13 -22.45 -13.88
N VAL A 157 -16.80 -21.30 -13.81
CA VAL A 157 -18.14 -21.20 -13.23
C VAL A 157 -19.14 -22.02 -14.05
N GLU A 158 -19.06 -21.99 -15.38
CA GLU A 158 -19.91 -22.83 -16.24
C GLU A 158 -19.69 -24.34 -15.99
N GLN A 159 -18.43 -24.77 -15.85
CA GLN A 159 -18.10 -26.15 -15.52
C GLN A 159 -18.63 -26.55 -14.13
N PHE A 160 -18.46 -25.68 -13.13
CA PHE A 160 -19.01 -25.89 -11.79
C PHE A 160 -20.53 -26.02 -11.81
N VAL A 161 -21.20 -25.09 -12.51
CA VAL A 161 -22.67 -25.08 -12.61
C VAL A 161 -23.20 -26.35 -13.28
N THR A 162 -22.50 -26.84 -14.30
CA THR A 162 -22.89 -28.02 -15.07
C THR A 162 -22.67 -29.33 -14.29
N THR A 163 -21.59 -29.43 -13.52
CA THR A 163 -21.21 -30.68 -12.84
C THR A 163 -21.79 -30.80 -11.43
N GLN A 164 -21.87 -29.71 -10.68
CA GLN A 164 -22.25 -29.69 -9.25
C GLN A 164 -23.34 -28.65 -8.92
N GLY A 165 -23.54 -27.65 -9.79
CA GLY A 165 -24.27 -26.44 -9.44
C GLY A 165 -25.80 -26.47 -9.55
N ALA A 166 -26.43 -27.59 -9.92
CA ALA A 166 -27.89 -27.66 -10.08
C ALA A 166 -28.66 -27.25 -8.80
N ALA A 167 -28.09 -27.51 -7.62
CA ALA A 167 -28.66 -27.10 -6.32
C ALA A 167 -28.53 -25.59 -6.04
N TYR A 168 -27.49 -24.96 -6.61
CA TYR A 168 -27.09 -23.57 -6.35
C TYR A 168 -27.80 -22.57 -7.27
N LEU A 169 -28.31 -23.03 -8.41
CA LEU A 169 -29.06 -22.21 -9.35
C LEU A 169 -30.40 -21.75 -8.75
N GLU A 170 -30.77 -20.50 -9.00
CA GLU A 170 -32.17 -20.11 -8.95
C GLU A 170 -32.90 -20.96 -9.98
N ARG A 171 -33.81 -21.81 -9.49
CA ARG A 171 -34.66 -22.63 -10.34
C ARG A 171 -35.37 -21.66 -11.28
N ARG A 172 -34.95 -21.57 -12.56
CA ARG A 172 -35.77 -20.91 -13.58
C ARG A 172 -37.12 -21.56 -13.43
N ALA A 173 -38.14 -20.76 -13.10
CA ALA A 173 -39.52 -21.22 -13.05
C ALA A 173 -39.73 -22.11 -14.28
N ALA A 174 -40.27 -23.32 -14.05
CA ALA A 174 -40.54 -24.28 -15.11
C ALA A 174 -41.13 -23.51 -16.31
N PRO A 175 -40.70 -23.78 -17.56
CA PRO A 175 -41.24 -23.07 -18.72
C PRO A 175 -42.76 -23.13 -18.57
N ALA A 176 -43.37 -21.94 -18.40
CA ALA A 176 -44.80 -21.83 -18.15
C ALA A 176 -45.51 -22.72 -19.17
N GLY A 177 -46.32 -23.66 -18.70
CA GLY A 177 -46.86 -24.80 -19.45
C GLY A 177 -47.81 -24.44 -20.60
N GLY A 178 -47.33 -23.65 -21.57
CA GLY A 178 -48.07 -23.24 -22.77
C GLY A 178 -47.97 -24.25 -23.90
N HIS A 179 -46.85 -24.98 -24.02
CA HIS A 179 -46.65 -25.90 -25.15
C HIS A 179 -47.46 -27.20 -25.04
N PHE A 180 -47.77 -27.68 -23.82
CA PHE A 180 -48.63 -28.86 -23.67
C PHE A 180 -50.13 -28.53 -23.85
N SER A 181 -50.53 -27.32 -23.43
CA SER A 181 -51.92 -26.85 -23.60
C SER A 181 -52.29 -26.58 -25.07
N GLN A 182 -51.32 -26.17 -25.91
CA GLN A 182 -51.53 -26.03 -27.36
C GLN A 182 -51.66 -27.38 -28.09
N LEU A 183 -50.97 -28.43 -27.62
CA LEU A 183 -51.12 -29.77 -28.19
C LEU A 183 -52.47 -30.42 -27.80
N GLN A 184 -52.98 -30.16 -26.59
CA GLN A 184 -54.31 -30.63 -26.18
C GLN A 184 -55.47 -29.89 -26.85
N SER A 185 -55.34 -28.59 -27.13
CA SER A 185 -56.40 -27.83 -27.83
C SER A 185 -56.54 -28.24 -29.29
N GLY A 186 -55.45 -28.62 -29.96
CA GLY A 186 -55.48 -29.16 -31.33
C GLY A 186 -56.17 -30.52 -31.46
N LEU A 187 -56.20 -31.31 -30.38
CA LEU A 187 -56.82 -32.64 -30.36
C LEU A 187 -58.34 -32.61 -30.11
N LYS A 188 -58.86 -31.54 -29.48
CA LYS A 188 -60.29 -31.34 -29.26
C LYS A 188 -61.02 -30.69 -30.45
N ALA A 189 -60.30 -30.10 -31.40
CA ALA A 189 -60.88 -29.48 -32.60
C ALA A 189 -61.12 -30.47 -33.78
N ARG A 190 -60.83 -31.77 -33.60
CA ARG A 190 -61.03 -32.83 -34.62
C ARG A 190 -62.14 -33.84 -34.26
N ARG A 191 -63.18 -33.41 -33.56
CA ARG A 191 -64.43 -34.18 -33.40
C ARG A 191 -65.60 -33.43 -33.97
#